data_AF-A0A923RJI4-F1
#
_entry.id   AF-A0A923RJI4-F1
#
_cell.length_a   1.000
_cell.length_b   1.000
_cell.length_c   1.000
_cell.angle_alpha   90.00
_cell.angle_beta   90.00
_cell.angle_gamma   90.00
#
_symmetry.space_group_name_H-M   'P 1'
#
loop_
_entity.id
_entity.type
_entity.pdbx_description
1 polymer ?
#
loop_
_entity_poly.entity_id
_entity_poly.type
_entity_poly.pdbx_seq_one_letter_code
_entity_poly.pdbx_strand_id
1 'polypeptide(L)'
;MEERVMSLIQEKKRMVVPAMIMVFIFYFMLPLSLLFFPDKMNQISVIPGVTWAWLYGFLQIPMTWLMGWLYHWKSKKFDQRIDDLVQEELS
;
A
#
# COMPACT_ATOMS: atom_id res chain seq x y z
N MET A 1 -10.08 -24.33 17.78
CA MET A 1 -8.73 -23.71 17.71
C MET A 1 -8.41 -23.28 16.29
N GLU A 2 -8.47 -24.18 15.31
CA GLU A 2 -8.17 -23.87 13.89
C GLU A 2 -9.12 -22.83 13.26
N GLU A 3 -10.42 -22.86 13.59
CA GLU A 3 -11.40 -21.88 13.08
C GLU A 3 -11.09 -20.44 13.55
N ARG A 4 -10.60 -20.27 14.80
CA ARG A 4 -10.20 -18.97 15.35
C ARG A 4 -8.91 -18.45 14.73
N VAL A 5 -7.96 -19.33 14.42
CA VAL A 5 -6.74 -18.95 13.69
C VAL A 5 -7.09 -18.50 12.27
N MET A 6 -8.06 -19.15 11.63
CA MET A 6 -8.49 -18.81 10.27
C MET A 6 -9.20 -17.45 10.18
N SER A 7 -10.04 -17.10 11.17
CA SER A 7 -10.70 -15.79 11.23
C SER A 7 -9.69 -14.65 11.41
N LEU A 8 -8.69 -14.85 12.26
CA LEU A 8 -7.58 -13.90 12.46
C LEU A 8 -6.76 -13.69 11.17
N ILE A 9 -6.48 -14.75 10.43
CA ILE A 9 -5.78 -14.68 9.14
C ILE A 9 -6.64 -13.95 8.09
N GLN A 10 -7.96 -14.18 8.06
CA GLN A 10 -8.86 -13.51 7.13
C GLN A 10 -8.97 -12.00 7.41
N GLU A 11 -9.02 -11.57 8.67
CA GLU A 11 -8.99 -10.16 9.01
C GLU A 11 -7.67 -9.51 8.62
N LYS A 12 -6.53 -10.14 8.94
CA LYS A 12 -5.21 -9.66 8.53
C LYS A 12 -5.11 -9.51 7.01
N LYS A 13 -5.65 -10.48 6.26
CA LYS A 13 -5.65 -10.44 4.79
C LYS A 13 -6.53 -9.31 4.26
N ARG A 14 -7.71 -9.07 4.83
CA ARG A 14 -8.60 -7.96 4.44
C ARG A 14 -7.98 -6.58 4.72
N MET A 15 -7.00 -6.50 5.61
CA MET A 15 -6.24 -5.28 5.89
C MET A 15 -5.06 -5.08 4.93
N VAL A 16 -4.32 -6.14 4.59
CA VAL A 16 -3.11 -6.05 3.73
C VAL A 16 -3.46 -6.01 2.24
N VAL A 17 -4.52 -6.71 1.83
CA VAL A 17 -4.98 -6.77 0.44
C VAL A 17 -5.23 -5.39 -0.19
N PRO A 18 -5.95 -4.44 0.43
CA PRO A 18 -6.17 -3.13 -0.19
C PRO A 18 -4.87 -2.32 -0.37
N ALA A 19 -3.91 -2.45 0.55
CA ALA A 19 -2.60 -1.81 0.40
C ALA A 19 -1.82 -2.40 -0.78
N MET A 20 -1.79 -3.73 -0.91
CA MET A 20 -1.18 -4.41 -2.07
C MET A 20 -1.84 -3.99 -3.38
N ILE A 21 -3.17 -3.95 -3.44
CA ILE A 21 -3.91 -3.53 -4.64
C ILE A 21 -3.57 -2.08 -5.00
N MET A 22 -3.49 -1.18 -4.01
CA MET A 22 -3.16 0.22 -4.26
C MET A 22 -1.74 0.39 -4.81
N VAL A 23 -0.75 -0.33 -4.24
CA VAL A 23 0.63 -0.35 -4.77
C VAL A 23 0.65 -0.94 -6.18
N PHE A 24 -0.09 -2.02 -6.43
CA PHE A 24 -0.20 -2.62 -7.77
C PHE A 24 -0.74 -1.62 -8.79
N ILE A 25 -1.86 -0.95 -8.46
CA ILE A 25 -2.46 0.06 -9.34
C ILE A 25 -1.45 1.18 -9.59
N PHE A 26 -0.79 1.70 -8.56
CA PHE A 26 0.20 2.77 -8.70
C PHE A 26 1.42 2.34 -9.52
N TYR A 27 1.88 1.10 -9.33
CA TYR A 27 2.98 0.52 -10.07
C TYR A 27 2.65 0.38 -11.55
N PHE A 28 1.45 -0.10 -11.90
CA PHE A 28 0.99 -0.24 -13.28
C PHE A 28 0.57 1.07 -13.92
N MET A 29 0.14 2.06 -13.13
CA MET A 29 -0.25 3.39 -13.62
C MET A 29 0.93 4.08 -14.32
N LEU A 30 2.17 3.87 -13.85
CA LEU A 30 3.38 4.46 -14.43
C LEU A 30 3.65 3.93 -15.87
N PRO A 31 3.79 2.61 -16.12
CA PRO A 31 3.94 2.08 -17.48
C PRO A 31 2.70 2.32 -18.35
N LEU A 32 1.47 2.28 -17.79
CA LEU A 32 0.25 2.65 -18.53
C LEU A 32 0.29 4.11 -18.99
N SER A 33 0.69 5.03 -18.11
CA SER A 33 0.82 6.44 -18.47
C SER A 33 1.88 6.66 -19.55
N LEU A 34 3.00 5.93 -19.49
CA LEU A 34 4.06 5.96 -20.51
C LEU A 34 3.56 5.43 -21.86
N LEU A 35 2.73 4.38 -21.84
CA LEU A 35 2.21 3.74 -23.04
C LEU A 35 1.11 4.57 -23.72
N PHE A 36 0.20 5.17 -22.96
CA PHE A 36 -0.92 5.95 -23.49
C PHE A 36 -0.56 7.41 -23.80
N PHE A 37 0.37 8.01 -23.06
CA PHE A 37 0.74 9.42 -23.21
C PHE A 37 2.26 9.64 -23.31
N PRO A 38 2.94 8.96 -24.26
CA PRO A 38 4.39 9.10 -24.43
C PRO A 38 4.81 10.55 -24.71
N ASP A 39 4.04 11.31 -25.48
CA ASP A 39 4.34 12.70 -25.81
C ASP A 39 4.22 13.64 -24.62
N LYS A 40 3.21 13.47 -23.75
CA LYS A 40 3.09 14.27 -22.52
C LYS A 40 4.11 13.87 -21.48
N MET A 41 4.53 12.61 -21.43
CA MET A 41 5.53 12.17 -20.47
C MET A 41 6.95 12.52 -20.90
N ASN A 42 7.28 12.45 -22.18
CA ASN A 42 8.58 12.89 -22.72
C ASN A 42 8.70 14.41 -22.85
N GLN A 43 7.60 15.16 -22.74
CA GLN A 43 7.68 16.61 -22.63
C GLN A 43 8.44 17.02 -21.37
N ILE A 44 9.53 17.75 -21.58
CA ILE A 44 10.36 18.36 -20.54
C ILE A 44 9.47 19.27 -19.71
N SER A 45 9.22 18.89 -18.47
CA SER A 45 8.16 19.53 -17.69
C SER A 45 8.67 20.72 -16.88
N VAL A 46 9.88 20.62 -16.29
CA VAL A 46 10.38 21.62 -15.32
C VAL A 46 11.91 21.80 -15.32
N ILE A 47 12.70 20.76 -15.59
CA ILE A 47 14.18 20.79 -15.60
C ILE A 47 14.64 20.13 -16.90
N PRO A 48 15.64 20.66 -17.64
CA PRO A 48 16.19 19.98 -18.81
C PRO A 48 16.65 18.56 -18.41
N GLY A 49 15.98 17.53 -18.94
CA GLY A 49 16.26 16.12 -18.63
C GLY A 49 15.35 15.44 -17.61
N VAL A 50 14.45 16.15 -16.94
CA VAL A 50 13.47 15.56 -16.00
C VAL A 50 12.07 15.53 -16.62
N THR A 51 11.59 14.33 -16.89
CA THR A 51 10.27 14.04 -17.47
C THR A 51 9.19 13.89 -16.39
N TRP A 52 7.92 13.92 -16.79
CA TRP A 52 6.81 13.57 -15.88
C TRP A 52 6.93 12.15 -15.30
N ALA A 53 7.61 11.25 -16.01
CA ALA A 53 7.93 9.90 -15.54
C ALA A 53 8.76 9.94 -14.25
N TRP A 54 9.75 10.83 -14.21
CA TRP A 54 10.60 11.04 -13.04
C TRP A 54 9.82 11.58 -11.85
N LEU A 55 8.88 12.50 -12.09
CA LEU A 55 8.01 13.04 -11.04
C LEU A 55 7.15 11.93 -10.42
N TYR A 56 6.60 11.05 -11.25
CA TYR A 56 5.81 9.89 -10.81
C TYR A 56 6.65 8.88 -10.03
N GLY A 57 7.86 8.56 -10.49
CA GLY A 57 8.79 7.70 -9.76
C GLY A 57 9.21 8.31 -8.43
N PHE A 58 9.41 9.62 -8.37
CA PHE A 58 9.73 10.32 -7.12
C PHE A 58 8.55 10.31 -6.14
N LEU A 59 7.31 10.39 -6.63
CA LEU A 59 6.09 10.28 -5.82
C LEU A 59 5.89 8.87 -5.24
N GLN A 60 6.44 7.83 -5.87
CA GLN A 60 6.37 6.46 -5.34
C GLN A 60 7.11 6.32 -4.00
N ILE A 61 8.17 7.09 -3.74
CA ILE A 61 8.92 7.02 -2.46
C ILE A 61 8.02 7.36 -1.25
N PRO A 62 7.42 8.57 -1.17
CA PRO A 62 6.52 8.90 -0.08
C PRO A 62 5.26 8.04 -0.07
N MET A 63 4.76 7.58 -1.23
CA MET A 63 3.63 6.65 -1.29
C MET A 63 3.94 5.32 -0.57
N THR A 64 5.11 4.74 -0.83
CA THR A 64 5.54 3.48 -0.18
C THR A 64 5.73 3.68 1.31
N TRP A 65 6.29 4.82 1.73
CA TRP A 65 6.47 5.16 3.14
C TRP A 65 5.13 5.34 3.86
N LEU A 66 4.18 6.05 3.25
CA LEU A 66 2.82 6.21 3.79
C LEU A 66 2.14 4.85 3.93
N MET A 67 2.33 3.93 2.98
CA MET A 67 1.81 2.57 3.11
C MET A 67 2.48 1.78 4.22
N GLY A 68 3.80 1.86 4.36
CA GLY A 68 4.52 1.23 5.48
C GLY A 68 4.06 1.77 6.83
N TRP A 69 3.88 3.09 6.94
CA TRP A 69 3.37 3.75 8.14
C TRP A 69 1.93 3.35 8.45
N LEU A 70 1.05 3.39 7.44
CA LEU A 70 -0.36 3.03 7.58
C LEU A 70 -0.50 1.55 7.95
N TYR A 71 0.32 0.67 7.38
CA TYR A 71 0.44 -0.73 7.78
C TYR A 71 0.84 -0.86 9.25
N HIS A 72 1.93 -0.21 9.67
CA HIS A 72 2.44 -0.32 11.03
C HIS A 72 1.42 0.19 12.07
N TRP A 73 0.78 1.31 11.78
CA TRP A 73 -0.28 1.88 12.64
C TRP A 73 -1.51 0.98 12.71
N LYS A 74 -1.91 0.35 11.59
CA LYS A 74 -3.07 -0.54 11.54
C LYS A 74 -2.79 -1.89 12.21
N SER A 75 -1.59 -2.46 12.04
CA SER A 75 -1.18 -3.72 12.69
C SER A 75 -1.21 -3.59 14.21
N LYS A 76 -0.76 -2.45 14.74
CA LYS A 76 -0.78 -2.18 16.18
C LYS A 76 -2.20 -2.14 16.75
N LYS A 77 -3.16 -1.65 15.97
CA LYS A 77 -4.60 -1.64 16.33
C LYS A 77 -5.25 -3.02 16.26
N PHE A 78 -4.68 -3.94 15.49
CA PHE A 78 -5.16 -5.30 15.35
C PHE A 78 -4.64 -6.18 16.49
N ASP A 79 -3.35 -6.07 16.84
CA ASP A 79 -2.77 -6.78 17.98
C ASP A 79 -3.51 -6.44 19.28
N GLN A 80 -3.89 -5.17 19.49
CA GLN A 80 -4.71 -4.78 20.65
C GLN A 80 -6.04 -5.52 20.74
N ARG A 81 -6.72 -5.76 19.61
CA ARG A 81 -8.01 -6.48 19.61
C ARG A 81 -7.85 -7.97 19.85
N ILE A 82 -6.71 -8.54 19.46
CA ILE A 82 -6.40 -9.94 19.74
C ILE A 82 -6.14 -10.12 21.24
N ASP A 83 -5.35 -9.22 21.85
CA ASP A 83 -5.06 -9.28 23.29
C ASP A 83 -6.35 -9.17 24.13
N ASP A 84 -7.26 -8.26 23.76
CA ASP A 84 -8.55 -8.12 24.44
C ASP A 84 -9.38 -9.41 24.38
N LEU A 85 -9.46 -10.05 23.20
CA LEU A 85 -10.19 -11.32 23.01
C LEU A 85 -9.54 -12.51 23.73
N VAL A 86 -8.21 -12.54 23.80
CA VAL A 86 -7.47 -13.60 24.52
C VAL A 86 -7.61 -13.44 26.03
N GLN A 87 -7.64 -12.20 26.55
CA GLN A 87 -7.91 -11.97 27.97
C GLN A 87 -9.32 -12.39 28.38
N GLU A 88 -10.32 -12.15 27.52
CA GLU A 88 -11.73 -12.49 27.80
C GLU A 88 -12.00 -14.00 27.80
N GLU A 89 -11.23 -14.81 27.05
CA GLU A 89 -11.30 -16.29 27.11
C GLU A 89 -10.55 -16.90 28.31
N LEU A 90 -9.63 -16.16 28.94
CA LEU A 90 -8.81 -16.63 30.06
C LEU A 90 -9.38 -16.23 31.44
N SER A 91 -10.40 -15.36 31.49
CA SER A 91 -11.14 -14.95 32.69
C SER A 91 -12.44 -15.73 32.87
#